data_AF-A0A947WNE4-F1
#
_entry.id   AF-A0A947WNE4-F1
#
_cell.length_a   1.000
_cell.length_b   1.000
_cell.length_c   1.000
_cell.angle_alpha   90.00
_cell.angle_beta   90.00
_cell.angle_gamma   90.00
#
_symmetry.space_group_name_H-M   'P 1'
#
loop_
_entity.id
_entity.type
_entity.pdbx_description
1 polymer ?
#
loop_
_entity_poly.entity_id
_entity_poly.type
_entity_poly.pdbx_seq_one_letter_code
_entity_poly.pdbx_strand_id
1 'polypeptide(L)'
;MQQTQLTIRIDQTLKEQAQNLAQHFGLSLSSLIKAFLTNTIQTKTLSLAQDNKNFDAIIMQACQDKKVASKLEKLVDTVIKKYPISL
;
A
#
# COMPACT_ATOMS: atom_id res chain seq x y z
N MET A 1 -18.77 24.06 6.29
CA MET A 1 -17.81 23.22 5.53
C MET A 1 -18.13 23.38 4.05
N GLN A 2 -17.13 23.65 3.21
CA GLN A 2 -17.37 23.70 1.76
C GLN A 2 -17.57 22.27 1.23
N GLN A 3 -18.70 22.04 0.58
CA GLN A 3 -19.00 20.78 -0.08
C GLN A 3 -18.62 20.90 -1.56
N THR A 4 -17.89 19.91 -2.06
CA THR A 4 -17.48 19.84 -3.46
C THR A 4 -18.02 18.56 -4.11
N GLN A 5 -18.17 18.57 -5.43
CA GLN A 5 -18.66 17.42 -6.18
C GLN A 5 -17.51 16.76 -6.95
N LEU A 6 -17.43 15.43 -6.86
CA LEU A 6 -16.52 14.61 -7.65
C LEU A 6 -17.33 13.79 -8.66
N THR A 7 -17.03 13.95 -9.95
CA THR A 7 -17.64 13.19 -11.04
C THR A 7 -16.56 12.35 -11.72
N ILE A 8 -16.79 11.04 -11.80
CA ILE A 8 -15.84 10.08 -12.39
C ILE A 8 -16.54 9.34 -13.52
N ARG A 9 -15.91 9.29 -14.70
CA ARG A 9 -16.34 8.43 -15.80
C ARG A 9 -15.70 7.06 -15.62
N ILE A 10 -16.53 6.03 -15.53
CA ILE A 10 -16.10 4.64 -15.38
C ILE A 10 -17.01 3.74 -16.20
N ASP A 11 -16.54 2.53 -16.49
CA ASP A 11 -17.38 1.48 -17.07
C ASP A 11 -18.57 1.16 -16.15
N GLN A 12 -19.74 0.94 -16.74
CA GLN A 12 -20.98 0.70 -16.01
C GLN A 12 -20.92 -0.62 -15.22
N THR A 13 -20.35 -1.68 -15.81
CA THR A 13 -20.21 -2.98 -15.17
C THR A 13 -19.28 -2.88 -13.95
N LEU A 14 -18.17 -2.16 -14.12
CA LEU A 14 -17.22 -1.91 -13.02
C LEU A 14 -17.88 -1.15 -11.87
N LYS A 15 -18.70 -0.13 -12.18
CA LYS A 15 -19.47 0.62 -11.18
C LYS A 15 -20.40 -0.29 -10.39
N GLU A 16 -21.17 -1.13 -11.08
CA GLU A 16 -22.14 -2.04 -10.46
C GLU A 16 -21.45 -3.06 -9.56
N GLN A 17 -20.35 -3.65 -10.01
CA GLN A 17 -19.54 -4.57 -9.20
C GLN A 17 -19.00 -3.90 -7.93
N ALA A 18 -18.42 -2.70 -8.06
CA ALA A 18 -17.91 -1.95 -6.91
C ALA A 18 -19.03 -1.54 -5.94
N GLN A 19 -20.21 -1.20 -6.46
CA GLN A 19 -21.37 -0.85 -5.66
C GLN A 19 -21.91 -2.06 -4.88
N ASN A 20 -22.05 -3.22 -5.54
CA ASN A 20 -22.48 -4.46 -4.88
C ASN A 20 -21.50 -4.87 -3.78
N LEU A 21 -20.19 -4.76 -4.05
CA LEU A 21 -19.16 -5.03 -3.06
C LEU A 21 -19.26 -4.07 -1.86
N ALA A 22 -19.43 -2.77 -2.10
CA ALA A 22 -19.61 -1.79 -1.02
C ALA A 22 -20.85 -2.12 -0.16
N GLN A 23 -21.95 -2.50 -0.81
CA GLN A 23 -23.18 -2.90 -0.12
C GLN A 23 -23.01 -4.17 0.72
N HIS A 24 -22.22 -5.15 0.27
CA HIS A 24 -21.88 -6.32 1.10
C HIS A 24 -21.20 -5.93 2.42
N PHE A 25 -20.43 -4.83 2.43
CA PHE A 25 -19.83 -4.28 3.64
C PHE A 25 -20.74 -3.30 4.40
N GLY A 26 -22.00 -3.13 3.99
CA GLY A 26 -22.92 -2.15 4.57
C GLY A 26 -22.55 -0.70 4.27
N LEU A 27 -21.75 -0.46 3.23
CA LEU A 27 -21.24 0.86 2.85
C LEU A 27 -21.84 1.34 1.52
N SER A 28 -21.93 2.66 1.37
CA SER A 28 -22.17 3.26 0.05
C SER A 28 -20.87 3.33 -0.75
N LEU A 29 -20.96 3.29 -2.07
CA LEU A 29 -19.81 3.51 -2.95
C LEU A 29 -19.13 4.87 -2.66
N SER A 30 -19.91 5.92 -2.39
CA SER A 30 -19.38 7.24 -2.01
C SER A 30 -18.60 7.21 -0.69
N SER A 31 -19.05 6.44 0.30
CA SER A 31 -18.32 6.25 1.56
C SER A 31 -16.98 5.57 1.33
N LEU A 32 -16.96 4.56 0.46
CA LEU A 32 -15.73 3.84 0.10
C LEU A 32 -14.72 4.76 -0.61
N ILE A 33 -15.19 5.56 -1.57
CA ILE A 33 -14.34 6.55 -2.27
C ILE A 33 -13.79 7.60 -1.31
N LYS A 34 -14.61 8.10 -0.37
CA LYS A 34 -14.13 9.03 0.67
C LYS A 34 -13.04 8.39 1.52
N ALA A 35 -13.27 7.17 2.01
CA ALA A 35 -12.29 6.45 2.83
C ALA A 35 -10.98 6.21 2.07
N PHE A 36 -11.06 5.83 0.79
CA PHE A 36 -9.90 5.65 -0.07
C PHE A 36 -9.09 6.95 -0.22
N LEU A 37 -9.76 8.06 -0.54
CA LEU A 37 -9.11 9.36 -0.70
C LEU A 37 -8.49 9.85 0.62
N THR A 38 -9.21 9.71 1.74
CA THR A 38 -8.69 10.04 3.07
C THR A 38 -7.44 9.23 3.40
N ASN A 39 -7.49 7.92 3.19
CA ASN A 39 -6.34 7.05 3.44
C ASN A 39 -5.14 7.44 2.56
N THR A 40 -5.37 7.64 1.26
CA THR A 40 -4.32 8.02 0.30
C THR A 40 -3.64 9.34 0.70
N ILE A 41 -4.41 10.32 1.16
CA ILE A 41 -3.87 11.61 1.63
C ILE A 41 -3.06 11.43 2.91
N GLN A 42 -3.56 10.63 3.86
CA GLN A 42 -2.90 10.40 5.15
C GLN A 42 -1.60 9.62 5.00
N THR A 43 -1.60 8.56 4.19
CA THR A 43 -0.42 7.70 4.00
C THR A 43 0.55 8.27 2.98
N LYS A 44 0.11 9.20 2.13
CA LYS A 44 0.84 9.68 0.94
C LYS A 44 1.26 8.53 0.01
N THR A 45 0.56 7.41 0.07
CA THR A 45 0.81 6.22 -0.73
C THR A 45 -0.45 5.81 -1.47
N LEU A 46 -0.30 5.49 -2.75
CA LEU A 46 -1.36 4.89 -3.53
C LEU A 46 -1.21 3.37 -3.41
N SER A 47 -2.08 2.73 -2.62
CA SER A 47 -2.18 1.27 -2.59
C SER A 47 -2.90 0.78 -3.84
N LEU A 48 -2.21 0.80 -4.96
CA LEU A 48 -2.51 -0.12 -6.04
C LEU A 48 -2.18 -1.49 -5.48
N ALA A 49 -3.11 -2.45 -5.58
CA ALA A 49 -2.81 -3.82 -5.21
C ALA A 49 -1.65 -4.31 -6.10
N GLN A 50 -0.42 -4.07 -5.65
CA GLN A 50 0.71 -4.86 -6.05
C GLN A 50 0.34 -6.28 -5.66
N ASP A 51 0.55 -7.18 -6.60
CA ASP A 51 0.64 -8.60 -6.39
C ASP A 51 1.80 -8.88 -5.40
N ASN A 52 1.60 -8.50 -4.13
CA ASN A 52 2.56 -8.61 -3.04
C ASN A 52 2.71 -10.07 -2.59
N LYS A 53 2.14 -11.03 -3.32
CA LYS A 53 2.56 -12.43 -3.17
C LYS A 53 3.95 -12.68 -3.73
N ASN A 54 4.46 -11.81 -4.61
CA ASN A 54 5.76 -11.99 -5.24
C ASN A 54 6.89 -11.23 -4.53
N PHE A 55 6.64 -10.03 -3.98
CA PHE A 55 7.73 -9.20 -3.44
C PHE A 55 8.34 -9.79 -2.16
N ASP A 56 7.52 -10.23 -1.21
CA ASP A 56 8.01 -10.88 0.02
C ASP A 56 8.70 -12.21 -0.29
N ALA A 57 8.20 -12.97 -1.28
CA ALA A 57 8.83 -14.22 -1.73
C ALA A 57 10.19 -13.97 -2.40
N ILE A 58 10.31 -12.92 -3.22
CA ILE A 58 11.55 -12.50 -3.87
C ILE A 58 12.56 -12.00 -2.84
N ILE A 59 12.13 -11.21 -1.85
CA ILE A 59 13.00 -10.76 -0.74
C ILE A 59 13.43 -11.95 0.11
N MET A 60 12.53 -12.89 0.41
CA MET A 60 12.86 -14.08 1.21
C MET A 60 13.82 -15.01 0.47
N GLN A 61 13.68 -15.19 -0.84
CA GLN A 61 14.66 -15.89 -1.69
C GLN A 61 15.99 -15.13 -1.77
N ALA A 62 15.97 -13.82 -1.92
CA ALA A 62 17.18 -13.00 -1.94
C ALA A 62 17.94 -13.09 -0.62
N CYS A 63 17.25 -13.14 0.52
CA CYS A 63 17.86 -13.34 1.84
C CYS A 63 18.43 -14.76 2.05
N GLN A 64 17.97 -15.77 1.29
CA GLN A 64 18.56 -17.11 1.29
C GLN A 64 19.87 -17.20 0.48
N ASP A 65 20.16 -16.22 -0.38
CA ASP A 65 21.45 -16.11 -1.06
C ASP A 65 22.51 -15.59 -0.07
N LYS A 66 23.51 -16.45 0.23
CA LYS A 66 24.63 -16.14 1.13
C LYS A 66 25.38 -14.86 0.76
N LYS A 67 25.45 -14.52 -0.53
CA LYS A 67 26.11 -13.29 -0.99
C LYS A 67 25.30 -12.05 -0.61
N VAL A 68 23.98 -12.11 -0.72
CA VAL A 68 23.09 -11.00 -0.38
C VAL A 68 23.03 -10.82 1.14
N ALA A 69 22.92 -11.92 1.90
CA ALA A 69 22.96 -11.90 3.36
C ALA A 69 24.23 -11.20 3.89
N SER A 70 25.41 -11.57 3.38
CA SER A 70 26.69 -10.97 3.79
C SER A 70 26.82 -9.48 3.45
N LYS A 71 26.12 -8.99 2.41
CA LYS A 71 26.10 -7.56 2.06
C LYS A 71 25.13 -6.79 2.95
N LEU A 72 23.99 -7.39 3.29
CA LEU A 72 23.01 -6.82 4.21
C LEU A 72 23.61 -6.66 5.62
N GLU A 73 24.32 -7.67 6.12
CA GLU A 73 25.03 -7.58 7.40
C GLU A 73 26.03 -6.42 7.43
N LYS A 74 26.86 -6.28 6.38
CA LYS A 74 27.81 -5.16 6.27
C LYS A 74 27.13 -3.80 6.20
N LEU A 75 25.97 -3.72 5.54
CA LEU A 75 25.19 -2.50 5.46
C LEU A 75 24.62 -2.15 6.84
N VAL A 76 24.04 -3.12 7.55
CA VAL A 76 23.51 -2.94 8.91
C VAL A 76 24.61 -2.50 9.86
N ASP A 77 25.79 -3.15 9.84
CA ASP A 77 26.94 -2.76 10.64
C ASP A 77 27.40 -1.33 10.32
N THR A 78 27.38 -0.94 9.05
CA THR A 78 27.77 0.41 8.63
C THR A 78 26.77 1.46 9.12
N VAL A 79 25.47 1.16 9.07
CA VAL A 79 24.41 2.05 9.53
C VAL A 79 24.46 2.22 11.04
N ILE A 80 24.61 1.12 11.79
CA ILE A 80 24.75 1.16 13.26
C ILE A 80 25.98 1.98 13.67
N LYS A 81 27.11 1.80 12.98
CA LYS A 81 28.34 2.58 13.26
C LYS A 81 28.19 4.06 12.93
N LYS A 82 27.45 4.40 11.88
CA LYS A 82 27.30 5.79 11.41
C LYS A 82 26.22 6.56 12.16
N TYR A 83 25.19 5.86 12.66
CA TYR A 83 24.08 6.42 13.42
C TYR A 83 23.88 5.63 14.71
N PRO A 84 24.80 5.74 15.68
CA PRO A 84 24.64 5.06 16.95
C PRO A 84 23.36 5.56 17.62
N ILE A 85 22.39 4.66 17.77
CA ILE A 85 21.15 4.94 18.47
C ILE A 85 21.53 5.08 19.95
N SER A 86 21.57 6.33 20.44
CA SER A 86 21.70 6.59 21.88
C SER A 86 20.32 6.30 22.49
N LEU A 87 20.19 5.12 23.10
CA LEU A 87 19.07 4.76 23.97
C LEU A 87 19.19 5.52 25.30
#